data_AF-A0A0L0LP76-F1
#
_entry.id   AF-A0A0L0LP76-F1
#
_cell.length_a   1.000
_cell.length_b   1.000
_cell.length_c   1.000
_cell.angle_alpha   90.00
_cell.angle_beta   90.00
_cell.angle_gamma   90.00
#
_symmetry.space_group_name_H-M   'P 1'
#
loop_
_entity.id
_entity.type
_entity.pdbx_description
1 polymer ?
#
loop_
_entity_poly.entity_id
_entity_poly.type
_entity_poly.pdbx_seq_one_letter_code
_entity_poly.pdbx_strand_id
1 'polypeptide(L)'
;MAGPVLCMVWEGNQAVAIIKKMVGGTEPLTSDVGTIRGDFSIDSYFLSETDARGSVRNLIHCTDDVNEYERESGLWFKPEEIITYRHIREAMLYDVNLDGILE
;
A
#
# COMPACT_ATOMS: atom_id res chain seq x y z
N MET A 1 -13.33 -11.13 13.45
CA MET A 1 -12.38 -12.01 12.73
C MET A 1 -11.00 -11.75 13.30
N ALA A 2 -10.26 -12.80 13.67
CA ALA A 2 -8.87 -12.70 14.11
C ALA A 2 -8.05 -13.60 13.20
N GLY A 3 -7.38 -13.00 12.22
CA GLY A 3 -6.45 -13.68 11.32
C GLY A 3 -5.09 -13.00 11.41
N PRO A 4 -3.99 -13.71 11.12
CA PRO A 4 -2.69 -13.07 11.00
C PRO A 4 -2.72 -12.03 9.88
N VAL A 5 -1.99 -10.93 10.08
CA VAL A 5 -1.80 -9.89 9.07
C VAL A 5 -0.32 -9.81 8.70
N LEU A 6 -0.03 -9.42 7.46
CA LEU A 6 1.31 -9.08 7.01
C LEU A 6 1.39 -7.56 6.87
N CYS A 7 2.16 -6.92 7.76
CA CYS A 7 2.40 -5.48 7.69
C CYS A 7 3.69 -5.21 6.92
N MET A 8 3.69 -4.16 6.09
CA MET A 8 4.83 -3.75 5.28
C MET A 8 4.90 -2.22 5.23
N VAL A 9 6.11 -1.69 5.09
CA VAL A 9 6.37 -0.27 4.82
C VAL A 9 7.05 -0.16 3.46
N TRP A 10 6.57 0.77 2.62
CA TRP A 10 7.11 1.02 1.29
C TRP A 10 7.59 2.47 1.21
N GLU A 11 8.80 2.65 0.68
CA GLU A 11 9.43 3.96 0.47
C GLU A 11 9.60 4.24 -1.03
N GLY A 12 9.41 5.49 -1.43
CA GLY A 12 9.63 5.94 -2.81
C GLY A 12 8.90 7.24 -3.14
N ASN A 13 9.19 7.80 -4.31
CA ASN A 13 8.53 9.02 -4.77
C ASN A 13 7.01 8.82 -4.89
N GLN A 14 6.23 9.67 -4.21
CA GLN A 14 4.76 9.59 -4.16
C GLN A 14 4.23 8.19 -3.78
N ALA A 15 4.95 7.46 -2.92
CA ALA A 15 4.62 6.07 -2.56
C ALA A 15 3.15 5.88 -2.14
N VAL A 16 2.60 6.77 -1.30
CA VAL A 16 1.19 6.72 -0.87
C VAL A 16 0.22 6.71 -2.06
N ALA A 17 0.39 7.65 -3.00
CA ALA A 17 -0.49 7.75 -4.17
C ALA A 17 -0.33 6.57 -5.12
N ILE A 18 0.91 6.09 -5.33
CA ILE A 18 1.19 4.95 -6.21
C ILE A 18 0.62 3.66 -5.62
N ILE A 19 0.83 3.41 -4.33
CA ILE A 19 0.30 2.23 -3.63
C ILE A 19 -1.23 2.26 -3.65
N LYS A 20 -1.87 3.40 -3.34
CA LYS A 20 -3.33 3.56 -3.40
C LYS A 20 -3.87 3.24 -4.80
N LYS A 21 -3.19 3.70 -5.86
CA LYS A 21 -3.54 3.38 -7.25
C LYS A 21 -3.45 1.88 -7.54
N MET A 22 -2.40 1.20 -7.06
CA MET A 22 -2.25 -0.26 -7.27
C MET A 22 -3.26 -1.08 -6.45
N VAL A 23 -3.61 -0.61 -5.25
CA VAL A 23 -4.58 -1.27 -4.38
C VAL A 23 -5.99 -1.23 -4.96
N GLY A 24 -6.40 -0.09 -5.54
CA GLY A 24 -7.75 0.11 -6.06
C GLY A 24 -8.72 0.70 -5.03
N GLY A 25 -9.96 0.95 -5.46
CA GLY A 25 -10.99 1.56 -4.62
C GLY A 25 -11.35 0.72 -3.39
N THR A 26 -12.03 1.31 -2.39
CA THR A 26 -12.38 0.58 -1.15
C THR A 26 -13.26 -0.64 -1.41
N GLU A 27 -14.16 -0.54 -2.39
CA GLU A 27 -15.04 -1.61 -2.81
C GLU A 27 -14.45 -2.39 -4.00
N PRO A 28 -14.27 -3.72 -3.88
CA PRO A 28 -13.76 -4.54 -4.98
C PRO A 28 -14.62 -4.50 -6.24
N LEU A 29 -15.96 -4.56 -6.10
CA LEU A 29 -16.90 -4.54 -7.22
C LEU A 29 -16.73 -3.34 -8.16
N THR A 30 -16.32 -2.18 -7.63
CA THR A 30 -16.11 -0.94 -8.39
C THR A 30 -14.63 -0.60 -8.61
N SER A 31 -13.72 -1.49 -8.20
CA SER A 31 -12.29 -1.31 -8.42
C SER A 31 -11.91 -1.65 -9.87
N ASP A 32 -10.96 -0.89 -10.43
CA ASP A 32 -10.49 -1.11 -11.80
C ASP A 32 -9.76 -2.46 -11.96
N VAL A 33 -9.87 -3.04 -13.15
CA VAL A 33 -9.13 -4.26 -13.55
C VAL A 33 -7.63 -3.99 -13.51
N GLY A 34 -6.85 -4.92 -12.95
CA GLY A 34 -5.41 -4.78 -12.74
C GLY A 34 -5.04 -4.21 -11.36
N THR A 35 -6.02 -3.82 -10.55
CA THR A 35 -5.80 -3.44 -9.14
C THR A 35 -5.92 -4.66 -8.24
N ILE A 36 -5.26 -4.63 -7.07
CA ILE A 36 -5.28 -5.75 -6.12
C ILE A 36 -6.72 -6.09 -5.71
N ARG A 37 -7.54 -5.08 -5.41
CA ARG A 37 -8.92 -5.30 -4.98
C ARG A 37 -9.81 -5.78 -6.11
N GLY A 38 -9.66 -5.23 -7.31
CA GLY A 38 -10.44 -5.65 -8.48
C GLY A 38 -10.13 -7.07 -8.96
N ASP A 39 -8.86 -7.48 -8.87
CA ASP A 39 -8.42 -8.79 -9.39
C ASP A 39 -8.60 -9.94 -8.39
N PHE A 40 -8.49 -9.66 -7.09
CA PHE A 40 -8.41 -10.72 -6.07
C PHE A 40 -9.62 -10.78 -5.11
N SER A 41 -10.55 -9.82 -5.15
CA SER A 41 -11.77 -9.86 -4.35
C SER A 41 -13.02 -9.63 -5.19
N ILE A 42 -14.13 -10.25 -4.80
CA ILE A 42 -15.44 -10.14 -5.45
C ILE A 42 -16.51 -9.56 -4.50
N ASP A 43 -16.09 -9.02 -3.36
CA ASP A 43 -17.00 -8.48 -2.35
C ASP A 43 -17.57 -7.10 -2.76
N SER A 44 -18.67 -6.70 -2.12
CA SER A 44 -19.31 -5.40 -2.36
C SER A 44 -19.97 -4.87 -1.09
N TYR A 45 -20.35 -3.58 -1.09
CA TYR A 45 -21.12 -3.02 0.03
C TYR A 45 -22.43 -3.79 0.21
N PHE A 46 -23.14 -4.07 -0.88
CA PHE A 46 -24.39 -4.85 -0.86
C PHE A 46 -24.20 -6.25 -0.26
N LEU A 47 -23.14 -6.98 -0.66
CA LEU A 47 -22.83 -8.30 -0.09
C LEU A 47 -22.47 -8.21 1.40
N SER A 48 -21.71 -7.18 1.79
CA SER A 48 -21.32 -6.98 3.19
C SER A 48 -22.50 -6.66 4.11
N GLU A 49 -23.53 -5.97 3.59
CA GLU A 49 -24.77 -5.67 4.29
C GLU A 49 -25.71 -6.87 4.35
N THR A 50 -25.91 -7.57 3.22
CA THR A 50 -26.79 -8.74 3.14
C THR A 50 -26.30 -9.90 4.00
N ASP A 51 -24.98 -10.10 4.11
CA ASP A 51 -24.39 -11.08 5.01
C ASP A 51 -24.32 -10.63 6.49
N ALA A 52 -24.87 -9.44 6.82
CA ALA A 52 -24.78 -8.80 8.14
C ALA A 52 -23.34 -8.69 8.69
N ARG A 53 -22.34 -8.59 7.79
CA ARG A 53 -20.92 -8.47 8.16
C ARG A 53 -20.55 -7.04 8.51
N GLY A 54 -21.17 -6.06 7.86
CA GLY A 54 -20.91 -4.63 8.07
C GLY A 54 -19.52 -4.15 7.63
N SER A 55 -18.70 -5.02 7.04
CA SER A 55 -17.37 -4.71 6.54
C SER A 55 -17.10 -5.43 5.22
N VAL A 56 -16.63 -4.67 4.22
CA VAL A 56 -16.19 -5.22 2.94
C VAL A 56 -14.86 -5.95 3.14
N ARG A 57 -14.76 -7.19 2.62
CA ARG A 57 -13.51 -7.95 2.58
C ARG A 57 -12.72 -7.55 1.34
N ASN A 58 -11.95 -6.47 1.47
CA ASN A 58 -11.13 -5.91 0.38
C ASN A 58 -9.63 -6.25 0.49
N LEU A 59 -9.28 -7.29 1.27
CA LEU A 59 -7.96 -7.93 1.36
C LEU A 59 -6.82 -7.11 1.98
N ILE A 60 -6.65 -5.85 1.61
CA ILE A 60 -5.48 -5.04 1.91
C ILE A 60 -5.87 -3.64 2.39
N HIS A 61 -5.15 -3.16 3.41
CA HIS A 61 -5.15 -1.76 3.86
C HIS A 61 -3.93 -1.03 3.30
N CYS A 62 -4.09 0.26 2.99
CA CYS A 62 -2.99 1.17 2.72
C CYS A 62 -3.33 2.55 3.28
N THR A 63 -2.30 3.29 3.69
CA THR A 63 -2.43 4.67 4.17
C THR A 63 -3.02 5.56 3.06
N ASP A 64 -3.97 6.42 3.41
CA ASP A 64 -4.69 7.24 2.43
C ASP A 64 -4.04 8.61 2.20
N ASP A 65 -3.42 9.18 3.24
CA ASP A 65 -2.77 10.48 3.24
C ASP A 65 -1.35 10.38 3.85
N VAL A 66 -0.39 11.09 3.27
CA VAL A 66 1.00 11.12 3.75
C VAL A 66 1.12 11.60 5.20
N ASN A 67 0.22 12.47 5.64
CA ASN A 67 0.20 12.98 7.02
C ASN A 67 -0.22 11.91 8.04
N GLU A 68 -0.87 10.83 7.59
CA GLU A 68 -1.28 9.72 8.46
C GLU A 68 -0.19 8.65 8.60
N TYR A 69 0.80 8.63 7.70
CA TYR A 69 1.85 7.62 7.68
C TYR A 69 2.56 7.49 9.03
N GLU A 70 3.03 8.60 9.61
CA GLU A 70 3.78 8.59 10.89
C GLU A 70 2.95 8.01 12.05
N ARG A 71 1.64 8.25 12.04
CA ARG A 71 0.73 7.67 13.03
C ARG A 71 0.57 6.17 12.81
N GLU A 72 0.32 5.75 11.57
CA GLU A 72 0.07 4.33 11.27
C GLU A 72 1.33 3.48 11.44
N SER A 73 2.47 3.92 10.92
CA SER A 73 3.73 3.19 11.00
C SER A 73 4.15 2.94 12.45
N GLY A 74 4.03 3.96 13.32
CA GLY A 74 4.35 3.87 14.75
C GLY A 74 3.43 2.96 15.56
N LEU A 75 2.25 2.57 15.04
CA LEU A 75 1.39 1.57 15.68
C LEU A 75 1.85 0.14 15.39
N TRP A 76 2.45 -0.10 14.23
CA TRP A 76 2.80 -1.44 13.74
C TRP A 76 4.28 -1.79 13.90
N PHE A 77 5.15 -0.79 13.88
CA PHE A 77 6.60 -0.98 13.86
C PHE A 77 7.30 -0.06 14.85
N LYS A 78 8.37 -0.58 15.46
CA LYS A 78 9.37 0.25 16.13
C LYS A 78 10.35 0.81 15.10
N PRO A 79 10.99 1.95 15.38
CA PRO A 79 11.96 2.54 14.45
C PRO A 79 13.08 1.57 14.04
N GLU A 80 13.48 0.65 14.91
CA GLU A 80 14.55 -0.31 14.62
C GLU A 80 14.12 -1.46 13.70
N GLU A 81 12.80 -1.65 13.49
CA GLU A 81 12.24 -2.65 12.57
C GLU A 81 12.17 -2.12 11.13
N ILE A 82 12.33 -0.80 10.94
CA ILE A 82 12.37 -0.16 9.62
C ILE A 82 13.82 -0.18 9.13
N ILE A 83 14.07 -1.02 8.12
CA ILE A 83 15.41 -1.25 7.59
C ILE A 83 15.72 -0.23 6.50
N THR A 84 16.75 0.59 6.70
CA THR A 84 17.30 1.46 5.67
C THR A 84 18.29 0.70 4.80
N TYR A 85 18.06 0.69 3.48
CA TYR A 85 18.96 0.11 2.49
C TYR A 85 18.82 0.88 1.18
N ARG A 86 19.84 0.84 0.32
CA ARG A 86 19.79 1.45 -1.02
C ARG A 86 19.49 0.37 -2.05
N HIS A 87 18.39 0.51 -2.78
CA HIS A 87 18.04 -0.46 -3.83
C HIS A 87 18.75 -0.13 -5.14
N ILE A 88 19.19 -1.14 -5.92
CA ILE A 88 19.89 -0.88 -7.19
C ILE A 88 19.04 -0.07 -8.18
N ARG A 89 17.72 -0.31 -8.22
CA ARG A 89 16.80 0.47 -9.06
C ARG A 89 16.67 1.91 -8.60
N GLU A 90 16.73 2.15 -7.29
CA GLU A 90 16.72 3.51 -6.73
C GLU A 90 17.97 4.26 -7.18
N ALA A 91 19.15 3.63 -7.12
CA ALA A 91 20.37 4.18 -7.70
C ALA A 91 20.19 4.48 -9.20
N MET A 92 19.59 3.58 -9.97
CA MET A 92 19.38 3.82 -11.40
C MET A 92 18.37 4.93 -11.72
N LEU A 93 17.36 5.13 -10.86
CA LEU A 93 16.30 6.11 -11.06
C LEU A 93 16.66 7.52 -10.56
N TYR A 94 17.44 7.62 -9.48
CA TYR A 94 17.70 8.88 -8.79
C TYR A 94 19.17 9.31 -8.78
N ASP A 95 20.11 8.43 -9.14
CA ASP A 95 21.52 8.81 -9.27
C ASP A 95 21.76 9.38 -10.67
N VAL A 96 21.76 10.71 -10.77
CA VAL A 96 22.15 11.43 -11.99
C VAL A 96 23.63 11.26 -12.33
N ASN A 97 24.45 10.74 -11.40
CA ASN A 97 25.89 10.56 -11.56
C ASN A 97 26.30 9.08 -11.44
N LEU A 98 25.62 8.18 -12.15
CA LEU A 98 26.03 6.77 -12.29
C LEU A 98 27.49 6.62 -12.76
N ASP A 99 28.00 7.65 -13.42
CA ASP A 99 29.25 7.72 -14.17
C ASP A 99 30.38 8.37 -13.35
N GLY A 100 30.07 9.00 -12.21
CA GLY A 100 31.03 9.80 -11.43
C GLY A 100 31.52 11.09 -12.12
N ILE A 101 30.88 11.51 -13.21
CA ILE A 101 31.17 12.77 -13.89
C ILE A 101 30.22 13.83 -13.33
N LEU A 102 30.77 14.76 -12.54
CA LEU A 102 30.07 15.99 -12.18
C LEU A 102 29.84 16.81 -13.46
N GLU A 103 28.59 16.87 -13.96
CA GLU A 103 28.14 17.98 -14.82
C GLU A 103 27.67 19.17 -13.98
#